data_AF-A0A3Q0IJF2-F1
#
_entry.id   AF-A0A3Q0IJF2-F1
#
_cell.length_a   1.000
_cell.length_b   1.000
_cell.length_c   1.000
_cell.angle_alpha   90.00
_cell.angle_beta   90.00
_cell.angle_gamma   90.00
#
_symmetry.space_group_name_H-M   'P 1'
#
loop_
_entity.id
_entity.type
_entity.pdbx_description
1 polymer ?
#
loop_
_entity_poly.entity_id
_entity_poly.type
_entity_poly.pdbx_seq_one_letter_code
_entity_poly.pdbx_strand_id
1 'polypeptide(L)'
;MWFMIQHQIIPQNYCSALFQSISRAMSSSTKQEFNKVLVLKKYTRYEKLSKTYDTDGRDLKICLQDSGWDVSKIIASHQIQETFESNMKTELSRANIEYRFVTKNEYTESQVQWADAILTLGGDGTFLQAANKIRDRNTLLIGFNSMPESSTGHLCLPKYYSQNLKEAISKIKEVST
;
A
#
# COMPACT_ATOMS: atom_id res chain seq x y z
N MET A 1 33.74 -5.43 -51.82
CA MET A 1 34.38 -5.00 -50.57
C MET A 1 33.46 -5.41 -49.42
N TRP A 2 33.63 -6.63 -48.91
CA TRP A 2 32.83 -7.20 -47.82
C TRP A 2 33.65 -7.07 -46.52
N PHE A 3 33.08 -6.44 -45.49
CA PHE A 3 33.68 -6.38 -44.16
C PHE A 3 33.42 -7.71 -43.43
N MET A 4 34.49 -8.42 -43.05
CA MET A 4 34.43 -9.53 -42.11
C MET A 4 34.28 -8.98 -40.69
N ILE A 5 33.17 -9.30 -40.02
CA ILE A 5 33.01 -9.10 -38.58
C ILE A 5 33.67 -10.29 -37.89
N GLN A 6 34.72 -10.04 -37.11
CA GLN A 6 35.27 -11.06 -36.21
C GLN A 6 34.30 -11.29 -35.05
N HIS A 7 33.82 -12.53 -34.91
CA HIS A 7 33.12 -12.97 -33.71
C HIS A 7 34.11 -12.97 -32.54
N GLN A 8 34.01 -11.97 -31.66
CA GLN A 8 34.59 -12.08 -30.33
C GLN A 8 33.84 -13.15 -29.55
N ILE A 9 34.54 -14.24 -29.25
CA ILE A 9 34.07 -15.29 -28.36
C ILE A 9 33.99 -14.68 -26.95
N ILE A 10 32.77 -14.56 -26.42
CA ILE A 10 32.54 -14.13 -25.04
C ILE A 10 33.12 -15.21 -24.12
N PRO A 11 34.12 -14.91 -23.28
CA PRO A 11 34.68 -15.91 -22.37
C PRO A 11 33.61 -16.38 -21.38
N GLN A 12 33.44 -17.70 -21.22
CA GLN A 12 32.48 -18.32 -20.28
C GLN A 12 32.57 -17.79 -18.83
N ASN A 13 33.70 -17.17 -18.47
CA ASN A 13 34.01 -16.67 -17.14
C ASN A 13 33.26 -15.36 -16.78
N TYR A 14 32.72 -14.63 -17.77
CA TYR A 14 31.92 -13.43 -17.52
C TYR A 14 30.54 -13.76 -16.96
N CYS A 15 29.97 -14.89 -17.37
CA CYS A 15 28.65 -15.31 -16.92
C CYS A 15 28.68 -15.70 -15.43
N SER A 16 29.74 -16.37 -14.97
CA SER A 16 29.88 -16.74 -13.55
C SER A 16 30.15 -15.54 -12.64
N ALA A 17 30.95 -14.57 -13.07
CA ALA A 17 31.23 -13.36 -12.31
C ALA A 17 30.02 -12.41 -12.23
N LEU A 18 29.25 -12.30 -13.33
CA LEU A 18 27.99 -11.57 -13.36
C LEU A 18 26.93 -12.27 -12.50
N PHE A 19 26.81 -13.59 -12.60
CA PHE A 19 25.90 -14.39 -11.77
C PHE A 19 26.30 -14.35 -10.30
N GLN A 20 27.59 -14.39 -9.96
CA GLN A 20 28.07 -14.20 -8.59
C GLN A 20 27.85 -12.78 -8.08
N SER A 21 27.98 -11.76 -8.92
CA SER A 21 27.70 -10.37 -8.55
C SER A 21 26.20 -10.12 -8.33
N ILE A 22 25.35 -10.69 -9.20
CA ILE A 22 23.89 -10.68 -9.04
C ILE A 22 23.50 -11.47 -7.80
N SER A 23 24.03 -12.68 -7.61
CA SER A 23 23.77 -13.51 -6.44
C SER A 23 24.30 -12.86 -5.16
N ARG A 24 25.42 -12.13 -5.19
CA ARG A 24 25.94 -11.34 -4.07
C ARG A 24 25.05 -10.14 -3.76
N ALA A 25 24.59 -9.40 -4.77
CA ALA A 25 23.66 -8.29 -4.63
C ALA A 25 22.27 -8.74 -4.14
N MET A 26 21.83 -9.94 -4.53
CA MET A 26 20.62 -10.58 -4.03
C MET A 26 20.81 -11.17 -2.62
N SER A 27 22.02 -11.63 -2.27
CA SER A 27 22.33 -12.12 -0.92
C SER A 27 22.70 -11.01 0.07
N SER A 28 23.00 -9.79 -0.42
CA SER A 28 23.31 -8.62 0.41
C SER A 28 22.07 -7.83 0.80
N SER A 29 20.86 -8.26 0.42
CA SER A 29 19.64 -7.72 1.01
C SER A 29 19.61 -8.13 2.48
N THR A 30 20.03 -7.21 3.35
CA THR A 30 19.74 -7.29 4.78
C THR A 30 18.28 -7.68 4.95
N LYS A 31 18.02 -8.78 5.66
CA LYS A 31 16.66 -9.18 6.09
C LYS A 31 15.95 -7.93 6.62
N GLN A 32 14.88 -7.54 5.95
CA GLN A 32 14.10 -6.40 6.36
C GLN A 32 12.90 -6.90 7.14
N GLU A 33 13.02 -6.82 8.46
CA GLU A 33 11.96 -7.25 9.36
C GLU A 33 10.74 -6.35 9.22
N PHE A 34 9.55 -6.95 9.15
CA PHE A 34 8.28 -6.24 8.99
C PHE A 34 7.68 -5.96 10.38
N ASN A 35 8.36 -5.14 11.18
CA ASN A 35 7.97 -4.89 12.57
C ASN A 35 7.21 -3.57 12.74
N LYS A 36 7.53 -2.55 11.95
CA LYS A 36 6.86 -1.25 11.94
C LYS A 36 6.22 -0.95 10.60
N VAL A 37 4.91 -0.75 10.61
CA VAL A 37 4.13 -0.55 9.41
C VAL A 37 3.41 0.79 9.42
N LEU A 38 3.65 1.58 8.38
CA LEU A 38 2.86 2.78 8.12
C LEU A 38 1.72 2.46 7.16
N VAL A 39 0.49 2.69 7.57
CA VAL A 39 -0.70 2.47 6.76
C VAL A 39 -1.25 3.80 6.25
N LEU A 40 -1.11 4.07 4.96
CA LEU A 40 -1.75 5.21 4.30
C LEU A 40 -3.19 4.86 3.91
N LYS A 41 -4.17 5.50 4.53
CA LYS A 41 -5.58 5.32 4.18
C LYS A 41 -6.12 6.45 3.31
N LYS A 42 -6.93 6.07 2.33
CA LYS A 42 -7.75 6.99 1.53
C LYS A 42 -8.85 7.60 2.40
N TYR A 43 -9.08 8.91 2.29
CA TYR A 43 -10.31 9.50 2.82
C TYR A 43 -11.54 8.94 2.12
N THR A 44 -12.50 8.47 2.90
CA THR A 44 -13.85 8.15 2.42
C THR A 44 -14.55 9.42 1.93
N ARG A 45 -15.57 9.24 1.07
CA ARG A 45 -16.38 10.37 0.62
C ARG A 45 -17.07 11.06 1.80
N TYR A 46 -17.55 10.27 2.76
CA TYR A 46 -18.17 10.76 3.99
C TYR A 46 -17.23 11.68 4.78
N GLU A 47 -15.99 11.25 5.05
CA GLU A 47 -15.00 12.08 5.76
C GLU A 47 -14.59 13.35 5.00
N LYS A 48 -14.56 13.30 3.66
CA LYS A 48 -14.29 14.52 2.86
C LYS A 48 -15.43 15.51 2.97
N LEU A 49 -16.66 15.02 2.87
CA LEU A 49 -17.86 15.84 2.93
C LEU A 49 -18.06 16.41 4.33
N SER A 50 -17.82 15.62 5.40
CA SER A 50 -17.91 16.11 6.78
C SER A 50 -16.95 17.26 7.09
N LYS A 51 -15.82 17.34 6.38
CA LYS A 51 -14.88 18.48 6.48
C LYS A 51 -15.28 19.69 5.64
N THR A 52 -16.13 19.49 4.64
CA THR A 52 -16.53 20.54 3.68
C THR A 52 -17.85 21.19 4.08
N TYR A 53 -18.78 20.39 4.60
CA TYR A 53 -20.07 20.85 5.05
C TYR A 53 -19.93 21.42 6.46
N ASP A 54 -20.16 22.73 6.56
CA ASP A 54 -20.54 23.32 7.82
C ASP A 54 -21.94 22.83 8.16
N THR A 55 -22.06 22.16 9.30
CA THR A 55 -23.34 21.61 9.72
C THR A 55 -24.22 22.66 10.35
N ASP A 56 -23.70 23.81 10.82
CA ASP A 56 -24.47 24.83 11.58
C ASP A 56 -25.45 24.19 12.58
N GLY A 57 -25.00 23.13 13.28
CA GLY A 57 -25.79 22.33 14.22
C GLY A 57 -26.77 21.31 13.61
N ARG A 58 -27.00 21.29 12.29
CA ARG A 58 -27.81 20.28 11.58
C ARG A 58 -27.08 18.94 11.47
N ASP A 59 -27.84 17.84 11.38
CA ASP A 59 -27.24 16.54 11.10
C ASP A 59 -26.60 16.52 9.70
N LEU A 60 -25.34 16.09 9.59
CA LEU A 60 -24.62 16.03 8.33
C LEU A 60 -25.39 15.25 7.27
N LYS A 61 -26.08 14.17 7.63
CA LYS A 61 -26.87 13.36 6.69
C LYS A 61 -28.00 14.17 6.07
N ILE A 62 -28.65 15.03 6.84
CA ILE A 62 -29.70 15.93 6.35
C ILE A 62 -29.09 16.92 5.36
N CYS A 63 -27.98 17.59 5.72
CA CYS A 63 -27.28 18.52 4.83
C CYS A 63 -26.85 17.87 3.50
N LEU A 64 -26.39 16.61 3.57
CA LEU A 64 -26.00 15.85 2.38
C LEU A 64 -27.21 15.48 1.52
N GLN A 65 -28.32 15.07 2.15
CA GLN A 65 -29.55 14.73 1.45
C GLN A 65 -30.14 15.97 0.74
N ASP A 66 -30.20 17.10 1.42
CA ASP A 66 -30.67 18.39 0.87
C ASP A 66 -29.82 18.84 -0.33
N SER A 67 -28.53 18.48 -0.34
CA SER A 67 -27.61 18.78 -1.44
C SER A 67 -27.68 17.76 -2.60
N GLY A 68 -28.61 16.80 -2.55
CA GLY A 68 -28.82 15.80 -3.60
C GLY A 68 -27.83 14.64 -3.59
N TRP A 69 -27.08 14.44 -2.49
CA TRP A 69 -26.20 13.28 -2.38
C TRP A 69 -26.98 12.00 -2.10
N ASP A 70 -26.50 10.88 -2.66
CA ASP A 70 -26.91 9.54 -2.23
C ASP A 70 -26.24 9.20 -0.88
N VAL A 71 -26.88 9.65 0.20
CA VAL A 71 -26.38 9.52 1.58
C VAL A 71 -26.21 8.04 1.96
N SER A 72 -27.16 7.19 1.57
CA SER A 72 -27.13 5.75 1.86
C SER A 72 -25.88 5.09 1.27
N LYS A 73 -25.57 5.35 0.00
CA LYS A 73 -24.37 4.82 -0.66
C LYS A 73 -23.07 5.36 -0.04
N ILE A 74 -23.05 6.64 0.35
CA ILE A 74 -21.90 7.27 1.00
C ILE A 74 -21.61 6.62 2.35
N ILE A 75 -22.65 6.43 3.18
CA ILE A 75 -22.53 5.78 4.50
C ILE A 75 -22.11 4.33 4.33
N ALA A 76 -22.75 3.57 3.44
CA ALA A 76 -22.41 2.17 3.21
C ALA A 76 -20.94 2.00 2.78
N SER A 77 -20.47 2.85 1.85
CA SER A 77 -19.06 2.81 1.42
C SER A 77 -18.10 3.18 2.54
N HIS A 78 -18.46 4.14 3.40
CA HIS A 78 -17.65 4.52 4.56
C HIS A 78 -17.57 3.37 5.58
N GLN A 79 -18.69 2.71 5.89
CA GLN A 79 -18.75 1.57 6.81
C GLN A 79 -17.94 0.36 6.31
N ILE A 80 -17.99 0.08 5.00
CA ILE A 80 -17.15 -0.98 4.40
C ILE A 80 -15.67 -0.68 4.64
N GLN A 81 -15.25 0.57 4.41
CA GLN A 81 -13.85 0.96 4.59
C GLN A 81 -13.43 0.95 6.07
N GLU A 82 -14.27 1.42 6.99
CA GLU A 82 -14.02 1.35 8.44
C GLU A 82 -13.89 -0.10 8.93
N THR A 83 -14.75 -0.99 8.42
CA THR A 83 -14.68 -2.42 8.72
C THR A 83 -13.36 -3.02 8.23
N PHE A 84 -12.94 -2.67 7.01
CA PHE A 84 -11.66 -3.09 6.45
C PHE A 84 -10.47 -2.61 7.30
N GLU A 85 -10.49 -1.34 7.69
CA GLU A 85 -9.47 -0.74 8.57
C GLU A 85 -9.41 -1.45 9.94
N SER A 86 -10.56 -1.72 10.57
CA SER A 86 -10.64 -2.44 11.84
C SER A 86 -10.06 -3.86 11.74
N ASN A 87 -10.41 -4.59 10.67
CA ASN A 87 -9.86 -5.92 10.42
C ASN A 87 -8.35 -5.89 10.19
N MET A 88 -7.84 -4.90 9.44
CA MET A 88 -6.40 -4.76 9.24
C MET A 88 -5.65 -4.47 10.54
N LYS A 89 -6.16 -3.55 11.37
CA LYS A 89 -5.59 -3.28 12.71
C LYS A 89 -5.53 -4.55 13.55
N THR A 90 -6.60 -5.34 13.53
CA THR A 90 -6.69 -6.61 14.25
C THR A 90 -5.61 -7.60 13.79
N GLU A 91 -5.43 -7.79 12.47
CA GLU A 91 -4.44 -8.73 11.94
C GLU A 91 -3.00 -8.26 12.17
N LEU A 92 -2.71 -6.95 12.05
CA LEU A 92 -1.40 -6.39 12.37
C LEU A 92 -1.07 -6.57 13.86
N SER A 93 -2.03 -6.30 14.75
CA SER A 93 -1.87 -6.53 16.20
C SER A 93 -1.63 -8.01 16.51
N ARG A 94 -2.38 -8.94 15.89
CA ARG A 94 -2.19 -10.40 16.06
C ARG A 94 -0.81 -10.86 15.60
N ALA A 95 -0.27 -10.23 14.56
CA ALA A 95 1.07 -10.50 14.06
C ALA A 95 2.18 -9.82 14.89
N ASN A 96 1.86 -9.11 15.98
CA ASN A 96 2.78 -8.34 16.81
C ASN A 96 3.57 -7.29 16.00
N ILE A 97 2.88 -6.59 15.10
CA ILE A 97 3.42 -5.53 14.27
C ILE A 97 3.01 -4.19 14.87
N GLU A 98 3.96 -3.29 15.11
CA GLU A 98 3.68 -1.90 15.48
C GLU A 98 3.18 -1.16 14.23
N TYR A 99 2.08 -0.42 14.35
CA TYR A 99 1.51 0.26 13.18
C TYR A 99 1.03 1.67 13.47
N ARG A 100 1.04 2.49 12.41
CA ARG A 100 0.43 3.83 12.39
C ARG A 100 -0.50 3.95 11.21
N PHE A 101 -1.73 4.39 11.45
CA PHE A 101 -2.67 4.73 10.39
C PHE A 101 -2.62 6.23 10.18
N VAL A 102 -2.39 6.64 8.94
CA VAL A 102 -2.30 8.05 8.56
C VAL A 102 -3.13 8.32 7.32
N THR A 103 -3.69 9.51 7.26
CA THR A 103 -4.32 10.03 6.05
C THR A 103 -3.29 10.78 5.19
N LYS A 104 -3.69 11.19 3.97
CA LYS A 104 -2.84 11.98 3.07
C LYS A 104 -2.14 13.16 3.77
N ASN A 105 -2.84 13.84 4.69
CA ASN A 105 -2.33 15.05 5.34
C ASN A 105 -1.27 14.74 6.41
N GLU A 106 -1.30 13.53 6.96
CA GLU A 106 -0.39 13.07 8.02
C GLU A 106 0.76 12.24 7.45
N TYR A 107 0.70 11.86 6.18
CA TYR A 107 1.69 11.05 5.48
C TYR A 107 2.92 11.89 5.08
N THR A 108 3.83 12.06 6.05
CA THR A 108 5.07 12.84 5.94
C THR A 108 6.29 11.95 5.69
N GLU A 109 7.42 12.55 5.30
CA GLU A 109 8.69 11.83 5.15
C GLU A 109 9.16 11.20 6.47
N SER A 110 8.94 11.89 7.60
CA SER A 110 9.26 11.36 8.93
C SER A 110 8.43 10.13 9.30
N GLN A 111 7.17 10.05 8.87
CA GLN A 111 6.36 8.83 9.04
C GLN A 111 6.91 7.71 8.17
N VAL A 112 7.26 8.00 6.91
CA VAL A 112 7.83 7.03 5.96
C VAL A 112 9.13 6.44 6.51
N GLN A 113 10.03 7.27 7.03
CA GLN A 113 11.30 6.83 7.63
C GLN A 113 11.15 6.02 8.92
N TRP A 114 10.03 6.17 9.63
CA TRP A 114 9.77 5.41 10.86
C TRP A 114 9.42 3.94 10.58
N ALA A 115 8.87 3.64 9.40
CA ALA A 115 8.35 2.33 9.06
C ALA A 115 9.34 1.48 8.26
N ASP A 116 9.34 0.18 8.53
CA ASP A 116 10.05 -0.82 7.74
C ASP A 116 9.30 -1.11 6.43
N ALA A 117 7.98 -0.90 6.44
CA ALA A 117 7.13 -1.05 5.27
C ALA A 117 5.90 -0.16 5.29
N ILE A 118 5.35 0.08 4.11
CA ILE A 118 4.16 0.91 3.90
C ILE A 118 3.05 0.05 3.30
N LEU A 119 1.89 0.10 3.94
CA LEU A 119 0.65 -0.43 3.40
C LEU A 119 -0.24 0.72 2.91
N THR A 120 -0.98 0.52 1.84
CA THR A 120 -2.02 1.47 1.42
C THR A 120 -3.41 0.86 1.45
N LEU A 121 -4.39 1.58 2.01
CA LEU A 121 -5.80 1.23 1.96
C LEU A 121 -6.54 2.14 0.99
N GLY A 122 -6.79 1.63 -0.21
CA GLY A 122 -7.43 2.34 -1.31
C GLY A 122 -7.07 1.72 -2.66
N GLY A 123 -7.36 2.43 -3.75
CA GLY A 123 -6.97 1.97 -5.09
C GLY A 123 -5.57 2.45 -5.50
N ASP A 124 -5.29 2.34 -6.80
CA ASP A 124 -4.00 2.71 -7.41
C ASP A 124 -3.58 4.15 -7.13
N GLY A 125 -4.54 5.09 -7.05
CA GLY A 125 -4.24 6.48 -6.70
C GLY A 125 -3.68 6.64 -5.28
N THR A 126 -4.11 5.81 -4.33
CA THR A 126 -3.53 5.80 -2.97
C THR A 126 -2.15 5.15 -2.97
N PHE A 127 -1.99 4.06 -3.73
CA PHE A 127 -0.70 3.40 -3.91
C PHE A 127 0.36 4.36 -4.47
N LEU A 128 0.05 5.06 -5.56
CA LEU A 128 0.95 6.03 -6.19
C LEU A 128 1.23 7.23 -5.28
N GLN A 129 0.26 7.64 -4.47
CA GLN A 129 0.46 8.69 -3.47
C GLN A 129 1.48 8.29 -2.40
N ALA A 130 1.45 7.03 -1.95
CA ALA A 130 2.47 6.50 -1.06
C ALA A 130 3.84 6.48 -1.75
N ALA A 131 3.90 5.86 -2.93
CA ALA A 131 5.14 5.70 -3.70
C ALA A 131 5.91 7.02 -3.92
N ASN A 132 5.19 8.13 -4.14
CA ASN A 132 5.80 9.45 -4.39
C ASN A 132 6.66 9.98 -3.22
N LYS A 133 6.43 9.51 -1.97
CA LYS A 133 7.24 9.95 -0.81
C LYS A 133 8.29 8.94 -0.38
N ILE A 134 8.34 7.77 -0.99
CA ILE A 134 9.35 6.75 -0.70
C ILE A 134 10.63 7.10 -1.46
N ARG A 135 11.72 7.35 -0.72
CA ARG A 135 13.04 7.66 -1.28
C ARG A 135 14.04 6.52 -1.15
N ASP A 136 13.82 5.65 -0.18
CA ASP A 136 14.63 4.46 0.02
C ASP A 136 14.10 3.31 -0.86
N ARG A 137 15.01 2.67 -1.59
CA ARG A 137 14.69 1.52 -2.46
C ARG A 137 14.37 0.26 -1.68
N ASN A 138 14.75 0.21 -0.41
CA ASN A 138 14.48 -0.93 0.46
C ASN A 138 13.10 -0.84 1.10
N THR A 139 12.46 0.33 1.17
CA THR A 139 11.12 0.44 1.77
C THR A 139 10.09 -0.34 0.95
N LEU A 140 9.52 -1.38 1.54
CA LEU A 140 8.48 -2.19 0.92
C LEU A 140 7.15 -1.42 0.85
N LEU A 141 6.52 -1.37 -0.32
CA LEU A 141 5.21 -0.76 -0.54
C LEU A 141 4.21 -1.81 -1.01
N ILE A 142 3.13 -2.00 -0.26
CA ILE A 142 2.09 -3.01 -0.55
C ILE A 142 0.71 -2.35 -0.58
N GLY A 143 -0.01 -2.53 -1.68
CA GLY A 143 -1.36 -1.99 -1.83
C GLY A 143 -2.45 -2.98 -1.44
N PHE A 144 -3.42 -2.55 -0.63
CA PHE A 144 -4.67 -3.25 -0.39
C PHE A 144 -5.84 -2.43 -0.93
N ASN A 145 -6.62 -3.04 -1.83
CA ASN A 145 -7.84 -2.41 -2.29
C ASN A 145 -8.94 -2.56 -1.25
N SER A 146 -9.25 -1.47 -0.53
CA SER A 146 -10.24 -1.47 0.56
C SER A 146 -11.69 -1.68 0.12
N MET A 147 -11.98 -1.58 -1.19
CA MET A 147 -13.32 -1.82 -1.75
C MET A 147 -13.25 -2.64 -3.05
N PRO A 148 -12.82 -3.92 -2.98
CA PRO A 148 -12.49 -4.73 -4.16
C PRO A 148 -13.71 -5.23 -4.95
N GLU A 149 -14.92 -5.08 -4.39
CA GLU A 149 -16.18 -5.37 -5.11
C GLU A 149 -16.60 -4.26 -6.06
N SER A 150 -16.13 -3.03 -5.83
CA SER A 150 -16.59 -1.83 -6.55
C SER A 150 -15.49 -1.11 -7.32
N SER A 151 -14.25 -1.58 -7.19
CA SER A 151 -13.09 -0.98 -7.84
C SER A 151 -12.01 -2.02 -8.10
N THR A 152 -11.21 -1.78 -9.12
CA THR A 152 -10.00 -2.56 -9.42
C THR A 152 -8.78 -1.76 -8.98
N GLY A 153 -7.80 -2.42 -8.34
CA GLY A 153 -6.47 -1.85 -8.09
C GLY A 153 -5.42 -2.74 -8.74
N HIS A 154 -4.86 -2.30 -9.86
CA HIS A 154 -3.86 -3.07 -10.61
C HIS A 154 -2.48 -3.03 -9.97
N LEU A 155 -2.21 -2.02 -9.14
CA LEU A 155 -0.99 -1.89 -8.35
C LEU A 155 -1.17 -2.47 -6.93
N CYS A 156 -2.40 -2.79 -6.55
CA CYS A 156 -2.70 -3.45 -5.29
C CYS A 156 -2.54 -4.97 -5.42
N LEU A 157 -2.44 -5.63 -4.26
CA LEU A 157 -2.53 -7.08 -4.16
C LEU A 157 -3.83 -7.58 -4.81
N PRO A 158 -3.81 -8.80 -5.37
CA PRO A 158 -5.02 -9.46 -5.84
C PRO A 158 -6.17 -9.38 -4.84
N LYS A 159 -7.39 -9.23 -5.35
CA LYS A 159 -8.63 -9.12 -4.56
C LYS A 159 -8.72 -10.15 -3.42
N TYR A 160 -8.26 -11.37 -3.68
CA TYR A 160 -8.15 -12.45 -2.69
C TYR A 160 -7.51 -11.99 -1.38
N TYR A 161 -6.39 -11.26 -1.42
CA TYR A 161 -5.68 -10.83 -0.22
C TYR A 161 -6.38 -9.71 0.54
N SER A 162 -7.22 -8.91 -0.14
CA SER A 162 -8.07 -7.93 0.53
C SER A 162 -9.24 -8.60 1.26
N GLN A 163 -9.69 -9.77 0.80
CA GLN A 163 -10.70 -10.60 1.48
C GLN A 163 -10.10 -11.51 2.56
N ASN A 164 -8.81 -11.82 2.48
CA ASN A 164 -8.10 -12.74 3.37
C ASN A 164 -6.90 -12.05 4.04
N LEU A 165 -7.19 -11.02 4.86
CA LEU A 165 -6.16 -10.19 5.48
C LEU A 165 -5.18 -10.98 6.37
N LYS A 166 -5.68 -11.96 7.13
CA LYS A 166 -4.83 -12.81 7.98
C LYS A 166 -3.72 -13.50 7.17
N GLU A 167 -4.09 -14.10 6.04
CA GLU A 167 -3.14 -14.77 5.16
C GLU A 167 -2.18 -13.77 4.50
N ALA A 168 -2.72 -12.63 4.05
CA ALA A 168 -1.92 -11.57 3.46
C ALA A 168 -0.82 -11.09 4.43
N ILE A 169 -1.19 -10.77 5.67
CA ILE A 169 -0.24 -10.31 6.70
C ILE A 169 0.76 -11.41 7.08
N SER A 170 0.33 -12.68 7.18
CA SER A 170 1.26 -13.81 7.44
C SER A 170 2.33 -13.91 6.36
N LYS A 171 1.91 -13.91 5.08
CA LYS A 171 2.84 -14.02 3.94
C LYS A 171 3.80 -12.83 3.86
N ILE A 172 3.30 -11.62 4.11
CA ILE A 172 4.15 -10.42 4.13
C ILE A 172 5.22 -10.56 5.21
N LYS A 173 4.84 -11.05 6.40
CA LYS A 173 5.79 -11.27 7.50
C LYS A 173 6.83 -12.35 7.15
N GLU A 174 6.40 -13.46 6.56
CA GLU A 174 7.29 -14.56 6.15
C GLU A 174 8.34 -14.14 5.11
N VAL A 175 7.97 -13.33 4.12
CA VAL A 175 8.92 -12.80 3.11
C VAL A 175 9.95 -11.85 3.73
N SER A 176 9.60 -11.24 4.85
CA SER A 176 10.46 -10.35 5.63
C SER A 176 11.31 -11.05 6.70
N THR A 177 11.10 -12.35 6.94
CA THR A 177 11.81 -13.14 7.97
C THR A 177 12.95 -13.95 7.38
#